data_AF-A0A949YWM7-F1
#
_entry.id   AF-A0A949YWM7-F1
#
_cell.length_a   1.000
_cell.length_b   1.000
_cell.length_c   1.000
_cell.angle_alpha   90.00
_cell.angle_beta   90.00
_cell.angle_gamma   90.00
#
_symmetry.space_group_name_H-M   'P 1'
#
loop_
_entity.id
_entity.type
_entity.pdbx_description
1 polymer ?
#
loop_
_entity_poly.entity_id
_entity_poly.type
_entity_poly.pdbx_seq_one_letter_code
_entity_poly.pdbx_strand_id
1 'polypeptide(L)'
;MNPAVIDAFALAICGAGESPAYPGVPRHEPDVVKAGYDAAGVTAAMGELRKLVPRPASYVWETDYFEPNWQDSFWGDNYARLRAIKQKYDPDGVFFLHHGVGSEAWSADGFTRVGVR
;
A
#
# COMPACT_ATOMS: atom_id res chain seq x y z
N MET A 1 -1.33 -3.13 13.01
CA MET A 1 -2.15 -1.99 12.58
C MET A 1 -1.58 -0.72 13.19
N ASN A 2 -1.58 0.39 12.44
CA ASN A 2 -1.12 1.69 12.92
C ASN A 2 -1.96 2.17 14.13
N PRO A 3 -1.36 2.61 15.25
CA PRO A 3 -2.09 3.09 16.43
C PRO A 3 -3.05 4.27 16.18
N ALA A 4 -2.83 5.07 15.14
CA ALA A 4 -3.68 6.23 14.83
C ALA A 4 -5.16 5.86 14.61
N VAL A 5 -5.45 4.60 14.28
CA VAL A 5 -6.82 4.08 14.14
C VAL A 5 -7.65 4.19 15.42
N ILE A 6 -7.02 4.22 16.60
CA ILE A 6 -7.72 4.28 17.88
C ILE A 6 -8.39 5.64 18.08
N ASP A 7 -7.76 6.70 17.57
CA ASP A 7 -8.24 8.08 17.70
C ASP A 7 -8.90 8.59 16.41
N ALA A 8 -8.91 7.79 15.35
CA ALA A 8 -9.49 8.16 14.07
C ALA A 8 -11.02 8.24 14.17
N PHE A 9 -11.58 9.39 13.79
CA PHE A 9 -13.04 9.57 13.75
C PHE A 9 -13.71 8.75 12.64
N ALA A 10 -13.05 8.62 11.48
CA ALA A 10 -13.59 7.94 10.31
C ALA A 10 -12.48 7.38 9.42
N LEU A 11 -12.85 6.40 8.59
CA LEU A 11 -12.07 5.94 7.45
C LEU A 11 -12.61 6.63 6.18
N ALA A 12 -11.72 7.21 5.39
CA ALA A 12 -12.04 7.76 4.08
C ALA A 12 -11.29 6.96 3.00
N ILE A 13 -12.03 6.47 2.02
CA ILE A 13 -11.49 5.77 0.85
C ILE A 13 -11.88 6.59 -0.39
N CYS A 14 -10.89 6.92 -1.22
CA CYS A 14 -11.10 7.53 -2.51
C CYS A 14 -10.53 6.60 -3.56
N GLY A 15 -11.31 6.30 -4.59
CA GLY A 15 -10.91 5.42 -5.67
C GLY A 15 -11.66 5.78 -6.95
N ALA A 16 -11.09 5.33 -8.04
CA ALA A 16 -11.67 5.42 -9.37
C ALA A 16 -11.64 4.02 -10.00
N GLY A 17 -12.50 3.81 -10.99
CA GLY A 17 -12.59 2.54 -11.68
C GLY A 17 -13.12 2.69 -13.10
N GLU A 18 -13.04 1.59 -13.83
CA GLU A 18 -13.61 1.44 -15.16
C GLU A 18 -14.52 0.21 -15.20
N SER A 19 -15.31 0.10 -16.27
CA SER A 19 -16.02 -1.13 -16.59
C SER A 19 -15.03 -2.29 -16.76
N PRO A 20 -15.45 -3.56 -16.58
CA PRO A 20 -14.55 -4.71 -16.74
C PRO A 20 -13.76 -4.66 -18.04
N ALA A 21 -12.43 -4.63 -17.90
CA ALA A 21 -11.48 -4.56 -19.00
C ALA A 21 -10.52 -5.77 -18.94
N TYR A 22 -10.21 -6.31 -20.11
CA TYR A 22 -9.41 -7.51 -20.31
C TYR A 22 -8.45 -7.28 -21.49
N PRO A 23 -7.12 -7.31 -21.25
CA PRO A 23 -6.14 -7.20 -22.31
C PRO A 23 -6.38 -8.24 -23.42
N GLY A 24 -6.43 -7.79 -24.67
CA GLY A 24 -6.63 -8.63 -25.85
C GLY A 24 -8.10 -8.95 -26.18
N VAL A 25 -9.07 -8.42 -25.42
CA VAL A 25 -10.51 -8.61 -25.71
C VAL A 25 -11.07 -7.38 -26.43
N PRO A 26 -11.53 -7.51 -27.69
CA PRO A 26 -12.05 -6.39 -28.45
C PRO A 26 -13.17 -5.63 -27.70
N ARG A 27 -13.07 -4.30 -27.68
CA ARG A 27 -13.96 -3.36 -26.97
C ARG A 27 -13.94 -3.46 -25.44
N HIS A 28 -13.06 -4.27 -24.88
CA HIS A 28 -12.84 -4.38 -23.44
C HIS A 28 -11.36 -4.18 -23.11
N GLU A 29 -10.57 -3.53 -23.97
CA GLU A 29 -9.19 -3.21 -23.63
C GLU A 29 -9.13 -2.20 -22.47
N PRO A 30 -8.16 -2.30 -21.54
CA PRO A 30 -7.99 -1.30 -20.50
C PRO A 30 -7.65 0.08 -21.07
N ASP A 31 -8.31 1.13 -20.57
CA ASP A 31 -7.97 2.51 -20.94
C ASP A 31 -6.90 3.06 -19.99
N VAL A 32 -5.63 2.76 -20.31
CA VAL A 32 -4.48 3.18 -19.48
C VAL A 32 -4.31 4.69 -19.40
N VAL A 33 -4.80 5.44 -20.39
CA VAL A 33 -4.73 6.91 -20.40
C VAL A 33 -5.73 7.47 -19.40
N LYS A 34 -7.00 7.02 -19.47
CA LYS A 34 -8.02 7.36 -18.49
C LYS A 34 -7.60 6.95 -17.08
N ALA A 35 -7.06 5.73 -16.92
CA ALA A 35 -6.57 5.24 -15.63
C ALA A 35 -5.49 6.16 -15.03
N GLY A 36 -4.59 6.70 -15.85
CA GLY A 36 -3.60 7.69 -15.41
C GLY A 36 -4.22 8.98 -14.90
N TYR A 37 -5.20 9.53 -15.61
CA TYR A 37 -5.95 10.72 -15.17
C TYR A 37 -6.73 10.47 -13.88
N ASP A 38 -7.39 9.32 -13.79
CA ASP A 38 -8.16 8.91 -12.63
C ASP A 38 -7.26 8.75 -11.40
N ALA A 39 -6.10 8.10 -11.54
CA ALA A 39 -5.12 7.94 -10.47
C ALA A 39 -4.60 9.29 -9.97
N ALA A 40 -4.31 10.22 -10.90
CA ALA A 40 -3.92 11.59 -10.54
C ALA A 40 -5.05 12.32 -9.79
N GLY A 41 -6.31 12.15 -10.22
CA GLY A 41 -7.48 12.72 -9.57
C GLY A 41 -7.69 12.20 -8.14
N VAL A 42 -7.59 10.89 -7.94
CA VAL A 42 -7.65 10.26 -6.61
C VAL A 42 -6.52 10.75 -5.72
N THR A 43 -5.30 10.85 -6.25
CA THR A 43 -4.14 11.36 -5.52
C THR A 43 -4.34 12.80 -5.08
N ALA A 44 -4.85 13.66 -5.96
CA ALA A 44 -5.14 15.06 -5.65
C ALA A 44 -6.24 15.19 -4.59
N ALA A 45 -7.34 14.44 -4.72
CA ALA A 45 -8.44 14.45 -3.77
C ALA A 45 -8.00 14.00 -2.37
N MET A 46 -7.27 12.88 -2.27
CA MET A 46 -6.69 12.42 -1.01
C MET A 46 -5.63 13.36 -0.46
N GLY A 47 -4.90 14.07 -1.34
CA GLY A 47 -3.94 15.10 -0.98
C GLY A 47 -4.57 16.22 -0.16
N GLU A 48 -5.78 16.68 -0.52
CA GLU A 48 -6.49 17.69 0.26
C GLU A 48 -6.88 17.21 1.66
N LEU A 49 -7.32 15.96 1.79
CA LEU A 49 -7.61 15.36 3.11
C LEU A 49 -6.34 15.22 3.95
N ARG A 50 -5.24 14.75 3.36
CA ARG A 50 -3.96 14.55 4.06
C ARG A 50 -3.41 15.85 4.64
N LYS A 51 -3.64 17.02 4.02
CA LYS A 51 -3.26 18.33 4.59
C LYS A 51 -3.91 18.63 5.94
N LEU A 52 -5.09 18.06 6.20
CA LEU A 52 -5.87 18.30 7.41
C LEU A 52 -5.61 17.24 8.49
N VAL A 53 -4.86 16.17 8.18
CA VAL A 53 -4.64 15.03 9.07
C VAL A 53 -3.18 15.02 9.54
N PRO A 54 -2.89 15.39 10.80
CA PRO A 54 -1.51 15.50 11.30
C PRO A 54 -0.76 14.17 11.36
N ARG A 55 -1.47 13.06 11.54
CA ARG A 55 -0.93 11.71 11.60
C ARG A 55 -1.74 10.80 10.68
N PRO A 56 -1.52 10.84 9.35
CA PRO A 56 -2.26 10.00 8.44
C PRO A 56 -1.88 8.54 8.67
N ALA A 57 -2.88 7.66 8.61
CA ALA A 57 -2.70 6.22 8.63
C ALA A 57 -3.60 5.61 7.56
N SER A 58 -3.26 4.41 7.13
CA SER A 58 -4.02 3.68 6.11
C SER A 58 -4.34 2.27 6.58
N TYR A 59 -5.51 1.81 6.15
CA TYR A 59 -5.98 0.46 6.37
C TYR A 59 -5.40 -0.45 5.28
N VAL A 60 -4.47 -1.32 5.66
CA VAL A 60 -3.65 -2.13 4.74
C VAL A 60 -4.44 -2.95 3.70
N TRP A 61 -5.68 -3.33 3.99
CA TRP A 61 -6.48 -4.15 3.08
C TRP A 61 -7.25 -3.36 2.02
N GLU A 62 -7.44 -2.05 2.21
CA GLU A 62 -8.16 -1.15 1.28
C GLU A 62 -7.34 0.13 1.07
N THR A 63 -6.10 -0.04 0.61
CA THR A 63 -5.10 1.03 0.50
C THR A 63 -4.60 1.22 -0.92
N ASP A 64 -3.90 2.32 -1.14
CA ASP A 64 -3.06 2.53 -2.32
C ASP A 64 -1.96 1.46 -2.37
N TYR A 65 -1.96 0.68 -3.46
CA TYR A 65 -0.94 -0.32 -3.76
C TYR A 65 0.46 0.32 -3.87
N PHE A 66 0.54 1.58 -4.28
CA PHE A 66 1.79 2.31 -4.50
C PHE A 66 2.18 3.21 -3.32
N GLU A 67 1.58 3.05 -2.14
CA GLU A 67 1.84 3.91 -0.97
C GLU A 67 3.35 3.96 -0.62
N PRO A 68 4.03 5.09 -0.87
CA PRO A 68 5.50 5.16 -0.73
C PRO A 68 5.94 5.05 0.73
N ASN A 69 5.11 5.48 1.68
CA ASN A 69 5.40 5.46 3.12
C ASN A 69 4.61 4.36 3.82
N TRP A 70 4.51 3.19 3.21
CA TRP A 70 3.66 2.09 3.69
C TRP A 70 4.03 1.58 5.09
N GLN A 71 5.32 1.59 5.48
CA GLN A 71 5.71 1.14 6.82
C GLN A 71 5.00 1.97 7.90
N ASP A 72 5.08 3.29 7.77
CA ASP A 72 4.45 4.23 8.69
C ASP A 72 2.93 4.21 8.51
N SER A 73 2.43 4.34 7.28
CA SER A 73 1.00 4.41 6.99
C SER A 73 0.23 3.19 7.55
N PHE A 74 0.76 1.97 7.37
CA PHE A 74 0.03 0.74 7.74
C PHE A 74 0.30 0.29 9.18
N TRP A 75 1.52 0.53 9.68
CA TRP A 75 1.98 -0.03 10.95
C TRP A 75 2.39 1.02 11.96
N GLY A 76 2.84 2.20 11.54
CA GLY A 76 3.31 3.28 12.40
C GLY A 76 4.40 2.81 13.35
N ASP A 77 4.34 3.28 14.60
CA ASP A 77 5.27 2.90 15.68
C ASP A 77 5.36 1.38 15.92
N ASN A 78 4.35 0.60 15.51
CA ASN A 78 4.38 -0.85 15.66
C ASN A 78 5.34 -1.55 14.67
N TYR A 79 5.81 -0.87 13.62
CA TYR A 79 6.59 -1.49 12.55
C TYR A 79 7.84 -2.22 13.06
N ALA A 80 8.64 -1.56 13.90
CA ALA A 80 9.88 -2.13 14.42
C ALA A 80 9.65 -3.43 15.22
N ARG A 81 8.61 -3.45 16.06
CA ARG A 81 8.23 -4.65 16.83
C ARG A 81 7.75 -5.78 15.91
N LEU A 82 6.91 -5.45 14.93
CA LEU A 82 6.41 -6.43 13.97
C LEU A 82 7.55 -7.01 13.12
N ARG A 83 8.51 -6.18 12.71
CA ARG A 83 9.71 -6.60 11.97
C ARG A 83 10.55 -7.58 12.79
N ALA A 84 10.77 -7.30 14.08
CA ALA A 84 11.49 -8.21 14.97
C ALA A 84 10.77 -9.56 15.13
N ILE A 85 9.43 -9.55 15.25
CA ILE A 85 8.62 -10.78 15.31
C ILE A 85 8.74 -11.55 13.99
N LYS A 86 8.59 -10.88 12.84
CA LYS A 86 8.74 -11.49 11.52
C LYS A 86 10.10 -12.17 11.38
N GLN A 87 11.17 -11.51 11.78
CA GLN A 87 12.52 -12.06 11.72
C GLN A 87 12.73 -13.28 12.64
N LYS A 88 12.04 -13.31 13.80
CA LYS A 88 12.09 -14.45 14.73
C LYS A 88 11.39 -15.69 14.16
N TYR A 89 10.24 -15.51 13.52
CA TYR A 89 9.38 -16.63 13.09
C TYR A 89 9.52 -17.01 11.62
N ASP A 90 9.99 -16.09 10.79
CA ASP A 90 10.25 -16.30 9.36
C ASP A 90 11.58 -15.61 8.96
N PRO A 91 12.73 -16.08 9.50
CA PRO A 91 14.04 -15.52 9.20
C PRO A 91 14.41 -15.66 7.72
N ASP A 92 13.96 -16.74 7.09
CA ASP A 92 14.20 -17.07 5.69
C ASP A 92 13.25 -16.35 4.73
N GLY A 93 12.23 -15.68 5.26
CA GLY A 93 11.28 -14.86 4.51
C GLY A 93 10.47 -15.65 3.49
N VAL A 94 10.08 -16.87 3.86
CA VAL A 94 9.23 -17.77 3.06
C VAL A 94 7.89 -17.12 2.77
N PHE A 95 7.36 -16.32 3.71
CA PHE A 95 6.10 -15.61 3.52
C PHE A 95 6.37 -14.16 3.09
N PHE A 96 6.19 -13.89 1.81
CA PHE A 96 6.32 -12.55 1.24
C PHE A 96 4.96 -11.95 0.87
N LEU A 97 4.85 -10.63 1.02
CA LEU A 97 3.71 -9.82 0.60
C LEU A 97 4.23 -8.44 0.18
N HIS A 98 3.66 -7.88 -0.89
CA HIS A 98 3.89 -6.48 -1.27
C HIS A 98 3.52 -5.53 -0.12
N HIS A 99 4.43 -4.65 0.28
CA HIS A 99 4.30 -3.77 1.44
C HIS A 99 3.96 -4.50 2.76
N GLY A 100 4.32 -5.78 2.84
CA GLY A 100 4.24 -6.57 4.06
C GLY A 100 5.41 -6.24 5.00
N VAL A 101 5.23 -6.51 6.29
CA VAL A 101 6.33 -6.37 7.27
C VAL A 101 7.50 -7.25 6.83
N GLY A 102 8.64 -6.63 6.53
CA GLY A 102 9.80 -7.37 6.06
C GLY A 102 10.13 -7.20 4.57
N SER A 103 9.17 -6.72 3.76
CA SER A 103 9.24 -6.79 2.30
C SER A 103 10.33 -5.92 1.68
N GLU A 104 10.80 -4.87 2.36
CA GLU A 104 11.89 -4.00 1.92
C GLU A 104 13.24 -4.72 1.80
N ALA A 105 13.37 -5.92 2.36
CA ALA A 105 14.55 -6.77 2.20
C ALA A 105 14.48 -7.67 0.95
N TRP A 106 13.46 -7.50 0.11
CA TRP A 106 13.22 -8.34 -1.06
C TRP A 106 12.93 -7.49 -2.31
N SER A 107 13.12 -8.09 -3.48
CA SER A 107 12.68 -7.54 -4.77
C SER A 107 11.15 -7.44 -4.82
N ALA A 108 10.64 -6.63 -5.76
CA ALA A 108 9.19 -6.41 -5.92
C ALA A 108 8.41 -7.70 -6.22
N ASP A 109 9.05 -8.67 -6.89
CA ASP A 109 8.49 -9.99 -7.16
C ASP A 109 8.64 -10.97 -5.98
N GLY A 110 9.35 -10.59 -4.91
CA GLY A 110 9.58 -11.40 -3.72
C GLY A 110 10.58 -12.54 -3.90
N PHE A 111 11.21 -12.70 -5.07
CA PHE A 111 12.07 -13.86 -5.35
C PHE A 111 13.54 -13.67 -4.98
N THR A 112 13.98 -12.43 -4.78
CA THR A 112 15.39 -12.10 -4.52
C THR A 112 15.52 -11.24 -3.27
N ARG A 113 16.45 -11.58 -2.37
CA ARG A 113 16.81 -10.68 -1.26
C ARG A 113 17.63 -9.50 -1.76
N VAL A 114 17.23 -8.29 -1.38
CA VAL A 114 18.00 -7.07 -1.68
C VAL A 114 18.75 -6.62 -0.43
N GLY A 115 20.00 -6.18 -0.59
CA GLY A 115 20.82 -5.68 0.50
C GLY A 115 21.66 -6.71 1.26
N VAL A 116 21.75 -7.96 0.80
CA VAL A 116 22.79 -8.90 1.24
C VAL A 116 24.04 -8.67 0.38
N ARG A 117 25.04 -8.01 0.95
CA ARG A 117 26.45 -8.26 0.62
C ARG A 117 27.05 -9.10 1.73
#